data_AF-J2P2D7-F1
#
_entry.id   AF-J2P2D7-F1
#
_cell.length_a   1.000
_cell.length_b   1.000
_cell.length_c   1.000
_cell.angle_alpha   90.00
_cell.angle_beta   90.00
_cell.angle_gamma   90.00
#
_symmetry.space_group_name_H-M   'P 1'
#
loop_
_entity.id
_entity.type
_entity.pdbx_description
1 polymer ?
#
loop_
_entity_poly.entity_id
_entity_poly.type
_entity_poly.pdbx_seq_one_letter_code
_entity_poly.pdbx_strand_id
1 'polypeptide(L)' 'MDPAVFEEWMMTGLVSILIIFMGFIVWDLAKKSKAGRFGSFILFFVLGLGVAAFIIKSVVIGLIESGAL' A
#
# COMPACT_ATOMS: atom_id res chain seq x y z
N MET A 1 -25.67 -10.95 5.98
CA MET A 1 -24.52 -10.10 6.32
C MET A 1 -25.08 -8.80 6.86
N ASP A 2 -24.60 -8.35 8.01
CA ASP A 2 -24.91 -7.01 8.51
C ASP A 2 -24.40 -5.97 7.47
N PRO A 3 -25.20 -4.97 7.08
CA PRO A 3 -24.81 -4.01 6.04
C PRO A 3 -23.48 -3.31 6.36
N ALA A 4 -23.19 -3.05 7.63
CA ALA A 4 -21.94 -2.42 8.07
C ALA A 4 -20.69 -3.26 7.73
N VAL A 5 -20.75 -4.58 7.94
CA VAL A 5 -19.64 -5.48 7.61
C VAL A 5 -19.44 -5.53 6.09
N PHE A 6 -20.53 -5.56 5.33
CA PHE A 6 -20.44 -5.54 3.87
C PHE A 6 -19.79 -4.26 3.33
N GLU A 7 -20.15 -3.09 3.88
CA GLU A 7 -19.50 -1.82 3.53
C GLU A 7 -18.01 -1.82 3.86
N GLU A 8 -17.60 -2.30 5.03
CA GLU A 8 -16.19 -2.36 5.44
C GLU A 8 -15.35 -3.21 4.48
N TRP A 9 -15.86 -4.39 4.12
CA TRP A 9 -15.20 -5.30 3.19
C TRP A 9 -15.11 -4.71 1.77
N MET A 10 -16.16 -4.04 1.29
CA MET A 10 -16.14 -3.39 -0.02
C MET A 10 -15.18 -2.19 -0.06
N MET A 11 -15.22 -1.33 0.95
CA MET A 11 -14.33 -0.16 1.04
C MET A 11 -12.87 -0.61 1.11
N THR A 12 -12.56 -1.59 1.95
CA THR A 12 -11.20 -2.13 2.06
C THR A 12 -10.76 -2.81 0.76
N GLY A 13 -11.61 -3.63 0.14
CA GLY A 13 -11.30 -4.35 -1.09
C GLY A 13 -11.12 -3.43 -2.31
N LEU A 14 -12.06 -2.52 -2.56
CA LEU A 14 -12.01 -1.62 -3.72
C LEU A 14 -10.86 -0.62 -3.61
N VAL A 15 -10.65 -0.05 -2.42
CA VAL A 15 -9.56 0.91 -2.19
C VAL A 15 -8.19 0.22 -2.29
N SER A 16 -8.04 -0.98 -1.73
CA SER A 16 -6.78 -1.73 -1.85
C SER A 16 -6.44 -2.10 -3.30
N ILE A 17 -7.43 -2.53 -4.10
CA ILE A 17 -7.27 -2.76 -5.54
C ILE A 17 -6.82 -1.48 -6.26
N LEU A 18 -7.43 -0.34 -5.96
CA LEU A 18 -7.08 0.94 -6.57
C LEU A 18 -5.64 1.36 -6.24
N ILE A 19 -5.21 1.16 -4.98
CA ILE A 19 -3.84 1.47 -4.54
C ILE A 19 -2.82 0.58 -5.27
N ILE A 20 -3.10 -0.72 -5.41
CA ILE A 20 -2.23 -1.64 -6.16
C ILE A 20 -2.13 -1.20 -7.62
N PHE A 21 -3.25 -0.78 -8.24
CA PHE A 21 -3.27 -0.29 -9.61
C PHE A 21 -2.45 1.01 -9.77
N MET A 22 -2.52 1.93 -8.80
CA MET A 22 -1.62 3.10 -8.76
C MET A 22 -0.15 2.71 -8.68
N GLY A 23 0.20 1.71 -7.86
CA GLY A 23 1.56 1.16 -7.78
C GLY A 23 2.04 0.58 -9.11
N PHE A 24 1.17 -0.16 -9.81
CA PHE A 24 1.46 -0.70 -11.14
C PHE A 24 1.69 0.41 -12.18
N ILE A 25 0.91 1.49 -12.15
CA ILE A 25 1.10 2.64 -13.04
C ILE A 25 2.46 3.31 -12.79
N VAL A 26 2.82 3.53 -11.52
CA VAL A 26 4.12 4.13 -11.17
C VAL A 26 5.27 3.25 -11.64
N TRP A 27 5.13 1.93 -11.52
CA TRP A 27 6.10 0.96 -12.05
C TRP A 27 6.23 1.01 -13.57
N ASP A 28 5.10 1.03 -14.29
CA ASP A 28 5.10 1.15 -15.76
C ASP A 28 5.71 2.49 -16.20
N LEU A 29 5.39 3.59 -15.52
CA LEU A 29 5.95 4.91 -15.78
C LEU A 29 7.45 4.96 -15.51
N ALA A 30 7.93 4.36 -14.40
CA ALA A 30 9.35 4.24 -14.09
C ALA A 30 10.14 3.58 -15.24
N LYS A 31 9.56 2.51 -15.80
CA LYS A 31 10.17 1.72 -16.86
C LYS A 31 10.10 2.43 -18.22
N LYS A 32 8.97 3.07 -18.55
CA LYS A 32 8.79 3.84 -19.80
C LYS A 32 9.59 5.14 -19.82
N SER A 33 9.74 5.81 -18.68
CA SER A 33 10.43 7.10 -18.59
C SER A 33 11.96 6.98 -18.66
N LYS A 34 12.50 5.76 -18.87
CA LYS A 34 13.95 5.46 -18.79
C LYS A 34 14.55 6.08 -17.53
N ALA A 35 13.84 6.01 -16.40
CA ALA A 35 14.35 6.49 -15.13
C ALA A 35 15.68 5.76 -14.90
N GLY A 36 16.80 6.50 -14.99
CA GLY A 36 18.13 5.91 -15.00
C GLY A 36 18.37 5.05 -13.76
N ARG A 37 19.53 4.39 -13.68
CA ARG A 37 19.88 3.47 -12.59
C ARG A 37 19.61 4.05 -11.18
N PHE A 38 19.77 5.36 -11.04
CA PHE A 38 19.47 6.11 -9.82
C PHE A 38 17.96 6.35 -9.59
N GLY A 39 17.22 6.72 -10.64
CA GLY A 39 15.77 6.97 -10.57
C GLY A 39 14.97 5.69 -10.28
N SER A 40 15.34 4.58 -10.91
CA SER A 40 14.75 3.26 -10.61
C SER A 40 15.01 2.82 -9.17
N PHE A 41 16.20 3.12 -8.61
CA PHE A 41 16.55 2.79 -7.23
C PHE A 41 15.72 3.60 -6.22
N ILE A 42 15.58 4.91 -6.44
CA ILE A 42 14.76 5.78 -5.60
C ILE A 42 13.28 5.40 -5.70
N LEU A 43 12.76 5.10 -6.88
CA LEU A 43 11.37 4.67 -7.06
C LEU A 43 11.08 3.38 -6.30
N PHE A 44 11.99 2.40 -6.34
CA PHE A 44 11.88 1.18 -5.54
C PHE A 44 12.01 1.44 -4.05
N PHE A 45 12.87 2.36 -3.64
CA PHE A 45 13.07 2.71 -2.23
C PHE A 45 11.85 3.40 -1.64
N VAL A 46 11.25 4.37 -2.35
CA VAL A 46 10.04 5.07 -1.93
C VAL A 46 8.84 4.12 -1.92
N LEU A 47 8.68 3.27 -2.94
CA LEU A 47 7.65 2.21 -2.94
C LEU A 47 7.84 1.24 -1.77
N GLY A 48 9.07 0.76 -1.55
CA GLY A 48 9.40 -0.15 -0.46
C GLY A 48 9.16 0.47 0.91
N LEU A 49 9.55 1.72 1.13
CA LEU A 49 9.26 2.46 2.35
C LEU A 49 7.76 2.68 2.56
N GLY A 50 7.00 2.97 1.50
CA GLY A 50 5.54 3.13 1.59
C GLY A 50 4.86 1.84 2.03
N VAL A 51 5.24 0.69 1.45
CA VAL A 51 4.73 -0.63 1.85
C VAL A 51 5.18 -0.99 3.27
N ALA A 52 6.44 -0.74 3.62
CA ALA A 52 6.95 -1.00 4.97
C ALA A 52 6.21 -0.16 6.04
N ALA A 53 5.97 1.12 5.78
CA ALA A 53 5.21 1.99 6.68
C ALA A 53 3.76 1.53 6.84
N PHE A 54 3.12 1.06 5.76
CA PHE A 54 1.78 0.50 5.81
C PHE A 54 1.73 -0.77 6.68
N ILE A 55 2.70 -1.68 6.53
CA ILE A 55 2.79 -2.89 7.34
C ILE A 55 3.03 -2.55 8.81
N ILE A 56 4.01 -1.69 9.11
CA ILE A 56 4.31 -1.27 10.49
C ILE A 56 3.07 -0.66 11.14
N LYS A 57 2.37 0.24 10.44
CA LYS A 57 1.13 0.84 10.94
C LYS A 57 0.08 -0.22 11.27
N SER A 58 -0.17 -1.17 10.36
CA SER A 58 -1.17 -2.23 10.58
C SER A 58 -0.81 -3.12 11.76
N VAL A 59 0.47 -3.47 11.93
CA VAL A 59 0.96 -4.24 13.07
C VAL A 59 0.82 -3.45 14.38
N VAL A 60 1.20 -2.17 14.39
CA VAL A 60 1.08 -1.30 15.57
C VAL A 60 -0.37 -1.14 15.99
N ILE A 61 -1.30 -0.92 15.05
CA ILE A 61 -2.73 -0.85 15.36
C ILE A 61 -3.22 -2.16 15.94
N GLY A 62 -2.86 -3.31 15.35
CA GLY A 62 -3.23 -4.62 15.89
C GLY A 62 -2.66 -4.89 17.30
N LEU A 63 -1.45 -4.40 17.58
CA LEU A 63 -0.84 -4.49 18.92
C LEU A 63 -1.57 -3.60 19.95
N ILE A 64 -1.99 -2.40 19.55
CA ILE A 64 -2.79 -1.49 20.38
C ILE A 64 -4.18 -2.09 20.63
N GLU A 65 -4.84 -2.61 19.59
CA GLU A 65 -6.17 -3.23 19.70
C GLU A 65 -6.15 -4.51 20.55
N SER A 66 -5.04 -5.26 20.55
CA SER A 66 -4.86 -6.44 21.39
C SER A 66 -4.46 -6.12 22.84
N GLY A 67 -4.23 -4.84 23.19
CA GLY A 67 -3.87 -4.40 24.54
C GLY A 67 -2.46 -4.80 24.98
N ALA A 68 -1.59 -5.16 24.03
CA ALA A 68 -0.20 -5.51 24.28
C ALA A 68 0.70 -4.26 24.47
N LEU A 69 0.18 -3.08 24.10
CA LEU A 69 0.77 -1.75 24.25
C LEU A 69 -0.25 -0.81 24.91
#